data_AF-A0A7V5IE51-F1
#
_entry.id   AF-A0A7V5IE51-F1
#
_cell.length_a   1.000
_cell.length_b   1.000
_cell.length_c   1.000
_cell.angle_alpha   90.00
_cell.angle_beta   90.00
_cell.angle_gamma   90.00
#
_symmetry.space_group_name_H-M   'P 1'
#
loop_
_entity.id
_entity.type
_entity.pdbx_description
1 polymer ?
#
loop_
_entity_poly.entity_id
_entity_poly.type
_entity_poly.pdbx_seq_one_letter_code
_entity_poly.pdbx_strand_id
1 'polypeptide(L)'
;MEIIIRPGKNFFANIQIVFALTFLILGEIFLFGKKEPWVSWFYPVVWWSYIFLIDGIIFRLQGNSLILSRTRELGIMIPWSVSFWLFFELINLRLKNWHYINVVDNLSLRWIGYFISFGTVLPGIFGTYEFLNCQRIFFNAKTRPLTISPRYFTGFYLIGIMGIVFPLTFPKYCFPLI
;
A
#
# COMPACT_ATOMS: atom_id res chain seq x y z
N MET A 1 -4.94 30.06 -5.36
CA MET A 1 -5.10 29.66 -3.96
C MET A 1 -3.70 29.47 -3.42
N GLU A 2 -3.15 30.49 -2.75
CA GLU A 2 -1.83 30.40 -2.12
C GLU A 2 -1.91 29.42 -0.95
N ILE A 3 -1.17 28.32 -1.07
CA ILE A 3 -1.00 27.38 0.03
C ILE A 3 -0.08 28.06 1.02
N ILE A 4 -0.64 28.59 2.12
CA ILE A 4 0.13 29.15 3.23
C ILE A 4 0.78 27.98 3.96
N ILE A 5 1.98 27.59 3.49
CA ILE A 5 2.77 26.52 4.10
C ILE A 5 3.31 27.04 5.44
N ARG A 6 2.86 26.47 6.56
CA ARG A 6 3.32 26.87 7.89
C ARG A 6 4.81 26.48 8.06
N PRO A 7 5.74 27.43 8.29
CA PRO A 7 7.19 27.18 8.22
C PRO A 7 7.68 26.05 9.15
N GLY A 8 7.08 25.90 10.34
CA GLY A 8 7.45 24.86 11.29
C GLY A 8 7.14 23.43 10.85
N LYS A 9 6.16 23.21 9.95
CA LYS A 9 5.78 21.85 9.52
C LYS A 9 6.66 21.30 8.40
N ASN A 10 7.31 22.17 7.62
CA ASN A 10 8.28 21.73 6.60
C ASN A 10 9.51 21.07 7.22
N PHE A 11 9.88 21.47 8.43
CA PHE A 11 10.97 20.83 9.17
C PHE A 11 10.67 19.35 9.46
N PHE A 12 9.45 19.05 9.94
CA PHE A 12 9.02 17.67 10.20
C PHE A 12 8.97 16.83 8.92
N ALA A 13 8.51 17.41 7.81
CA ALA A 13 8.55 16.73 6.50
C ALA A 13 9.98 16.38 6.06
N ASN A 14 10.95 17.29 6.26
CA ASN A 14 12.35 17.01 5.95
C ASN A 14 12.92 15.88 6.81
N ILE A 15 12.61 15.87 8.11
CA ILE A 15 13.01 14.79 9.02
C ILE A 15 12.42 13.46 8.55
N GLN A 16 11.12 13.43 8.22
CA GLN A 16 10.45 12.23 7.74
C GLN A 16 11.09 11.69 6.45
N ILE A 17 11.41 12.56 5.49
CA ILE A 17 12.08 12.18 4.24
C ILE A 17 13.48 11.59 4.52
N VAL A 18 14.29 12.28 5.33
CA VAL A 18 15.65 11.81 5.65
C VAL A 18 15.60 10.50 6.42
N PHE A 19 14.70 10.38 7.39
CA PHE A 19 14.48 9.14 8.13
C PHE A 19 14.09 8.00 7.19
N ALA A 20 13.12 8.21 6.31
CA ALA A 20 12.65 7.22 5.35
C ALA A 20 13.76 6.73 4.42
N LEU A 21 14.54 7.65 3.84
CA LEU A 21 15.68 7.31 2.98
C LEU A 21 16.77 6.56 3.75
N THR A 22 17.12 7.04 4.94
CA THR A 22 18.12 6.40 5.79
C THR A 22 17.69 4.98 6.15
N PHE A 23 16.42 4.80 6.54
CA PHE A 23 15.89 3.51 6.93
C PHE A 23 15.79 2.55 5.74
N LEU A 24 15.45 3.04 4.55
CA LEU A 24 15.47 2.26 3.31
C LEU A 24 16.89 1.78 2.96
N ILE A 25 17.86 2.71 2.93
CA ILE A 25 19.26 2.42 2.58
C ILE A 25 19.86 1.42 3.58
N LEU A 26 19.66 1.63 4.89
CA LEU A 26 20.12 0.69 5.90
C LEU A 26 19.45 -0.68 5.73
N GLY A 27 18.14 -0.70 5.46
CA GLY A 27 17.40 -1.93 5.18
C GLY A 27 17.99 -2.72 4.01
N GLU A 28 18.32 -2.06 2.91
CA GLU A 28 18.97 -2.68 1.75
C GLU A 28 20.37 -3.21 2.09
N ILE A 29 21.22 -2.40 2.74
CA ILE A 29 22.58 -2.80 3.14
C ILE A 29 22.53 -4.07 4.01
N PHE A 30 21.65 -4.12 5.02
CA PHE A 30 21.55 -5.27 5.90
C PHE A 30 20.88 -6.49 5.24
N LEU A 31 19.97 -6.28 4.29
CA LEU A 31 19.43 -7.36 3.45
C LEU A 31 20.55 -8.03 2.64
N PHE A 32 21.39 -7.26 1.94
CA PHE A 32 22.50 -7.82 1.16
C PHE A 32 23.55 -8.50 2.06
N GLY A 33 23.71 -8.00 3.28
CA GLY A 33 24.49 -8.66 4.33
C GLY A 33 23.86 -9.94 4.91
N LYS A 34 22.64 -10.32 4.49
CA LYS A 34 21.85 -11.46 4.98
C LYS A 34 21.73 -11.48 6.51
N LYS A 35 21.62 -10.32 7.14
CA LYS A 35 21.57 -10.21 8.61
C LYS A 35 20.14 -10.19 9.12
N GLU A 36 19.83 -11.06 10.09
CA GLU A 36 18.59 -10.92 10.87
C GLU A 36 18.66 -9.71 11.82
N PRO A 37 17.52 -9.04 12.11
CA PRO A 37 16.16 -9.32 11.66
C PRO A 37 15.84 -8.74 10.25
N TRP A 38 16.79 -8.10 9.57
CA TRP A 38 16.53 -7.31 8.36
C TRP A 38 16.05 -8.14 7.18
N VAL A 39 16.50 -9.39 7.07
CA VAL A 39 15.98 -10.32 6.05
C VAL A 39 14.50 -10.63 6.32
N SER A 40 14.17 -11.04 7.54
CA SER A 40 12.80 -11.42 7.91
C SER A 40 11.80 -10.27 7.98
N TRP A 41 12.29 -9.04 8.14
CA TRP A 41 11.48 -7.82 8.24
C TRP A 41 11.66 -6.88 7.05
N PHE A 42 12.29 -7.33 5.96
CA PHE A 42 12.61 -6.45 4.83
C PHE A 42 11.36 -5.81 4.21
N TYR A 43 10.30 -6.60 4.02
CA TYR A 43 9.06 -6.11 3.42
C TYR A 43 8.49 -4.89 4.15
N PRO A 44 8.17 -4.94 5.46
CA PRO A 44 7.64 -3.77 6.15
C PRO A 44 8.65 -2.62 6.22
N VAL A 45 9.96 -2.89 6.29
CA VAL A 45 11.00 -1.85 6.24
C VAL A 45 10.90 -1.04 4.95
N VAL A 46 10.91 -1.71 3.78
CA VAL A 46 10.87 -1.03 2.48
C VAL A 46 9.56 -0.29 2.27
N TRP A 47 8.43 -0.94 2.55
CA TRP A 47 7.12 -0.33 2.28
C TRP A 47 6.81 0.84 3.19
N TRP A 48 7.12 0.76 4.49
CA TRP A 48 6.94 1.92 5.37
C TRP A 48 7.93 3.04 5.05
N SER A 49 9.18 2.74 4.69
CA SER A 49 10.09 3.76 4.16
C SER A 49 9.52 4.44 2.92
N TYR A 50 8.99 3.69 1.97
CA TYR A 50 8.33 4.26 0.79
C TYR A 50 7.16 5.18 1.18
N ILE A 51 6.27 4.72 2.06
CA ILE A 51 5.10 5.49 2.51
C ILE A 51 5.53 6.78 3.24
N PHE A 52 6.50 6.72 4.15
CA PHE A 52 7.02 7.90 4.84
C PHE A 52 7.69 8.88 3.86
N LEU A 53 8.43 8.36 2.88
CA LEU A 53 9.10 9.16 1.87
C LEU A 53 8.09 9.95 1.02
N ILE A 54 7.10 9.26 0.43
CA ILE A 54 6.10 9.92 -0.41
C ILE A 54 5.25 10.89 0.41
N ASP A 55 4.90 10.55 1.65
CA ASP A 55 4.10 11.42 2.51
C ASP A 55 4.81 12.74 2.82
N GLY A 56 6.09 12.68 3.15
CA GLY A 56 6.90 13.88 3.39
C GLY A 56 7.05 14.72 2.13
N ILE A 57 7.22 14.10 0.95
CA ILE A 57 7.28 14.80 -0.33
C ILE A 57 5.94 15.48 -0.64
N ILE A 58 4.82 14.76 -0.51
CA ILE A 58 3.47 15.31 -0.68
C ILE A 58 3.27 16.52 0.23
N PHE A 59 3.65 16.41 1.50
CA PHE A 59 3.55 17.51 2.45
C PHE A 59 4.33 18.74 1.97
N ARG A 60 5.54 18.55 1.44
CA ARG A 60 6.36 19.64 0.87
C ARG A 60 5.73 20.27 -0.37
N LEU A 61 5.00 19.51 -1.17
CA LEU A 61 4.38 19.98 -2.41
C LEU A 61 3.09 20.77 -2.18
N GLN A 62 2.25 20.35 -1.23
CA GLN A 62 0.91 20.94 -1.04
C GLN A 62 0.55 21.29 0.41
N GLY A 63 1.45 21.11 1.37
CA GLY A 63 1.25 21.47 2.78
C GLY A 63 0.29 20.59 3.57
N ASN A 64 -0.16 19.46 2.98
CA ASN A 64 -1.06 18.49 3.58
C ASN A 64 -0.70 17.08 3.10
N SER A 65 -0.63 16.11 4.02
CA SER A 65 -0.31 14.71 3.74
C SER A 65 -1.04 13.77 4.69
N LEU A 66 -1.02 12.46 4.41
CA LEU A 66 -1.73 11.45 5.19
C LEU A 66 -1.17 11.33 6.62
N ILE A 67 0.15 11.27 6.79
CA ILE A 67 0.79 11.02 8.09
C ILE A 67 0.95 12.32 8.87
N LEU A 68 1.49 13.39 8.28
CA LEU A 68 1.78 14.63 9.01
C LEU A 68 0.56 15.52 9.27
N SER A 69 -0.53 15.33 8.53
CA SER A 69 -1.73 16.18 8.65
C SER A 69 -3.00 15.41 8.99
N ARG A 70 -3.13 14.18 8.48
CA ARG A 70 -4.37 13.37 8.57
C ARG A 70 -4.13 12.05 9.27
N THR A 71 -3.30 12.02 10.32
CA THR A 71 -2.89 10.78 11.03
C THR A 71 -4.07 9.95 11.53
N ARG A 72 -5.22 10.58 11.84
CA ARG A 72 -6.45 9.86 12.20
C ARG A 72 -6.99 9.02 11.04
N GLU A 73 -6.95 9.55 9.82
CA GLU A 73 -7.32 8.80 8.61
C GLU A 73 -6.39 7.60 8.41
N LEU A 74 -5.08 7.77 8.64
CA LEU A 74 -4.12 6.65 8.62
C LEU A 74 -4.51 5.56 9.64
N GLY A 75 -4.84 5.96 10.87
CA GLY A 75 -5.23 5.02 11.93
C GLY A 75 -6.48 4.20 11.58
N ILE A 76 -7.42 4.76 10.82
CA ILE A 76 -8.59 4.03 10.30
C ILE A 76 -8.22 3.20 9.07
N MET A 77 -7.33 3.71 8.22
CA MET A 77 -6.90 3.07 6.98
C MET A 77 -6.11 1.79 7.21
N ILE A 78 -5.29 1.72 8.27
CA ILE A 78 -4.49 0.52 8.58
C ILE A 78 -5.39 -0.73 8.81
N PRO A 79 -6.39 -0.73 9.71
CA PRO A 79 -7.30 -1.86 9.87
C PRO A 79 -8.02 -2.27 8.59
N TRP A 80 -8.44 -1.30 7.77
CA TRP A 80 -9.06 -1.59 6.46
C TRP A 80 -8.07 -2.20 5.48
N SER A 81 -6.82 -1.73 5.48
CA SER A 81 -5.74 -2.28 4.66
C SER A 81 -5.43 -3.72 5.04
N VAL A 82 -5.35 -4.00 6.34
CA VAL A 82 -5.17 -5.36 6.86
C VAL A 82 -6.35 -6.25 6.45
N SER A 83 -7.59 -5.78 6.63
CA SER A 83 -8.79 -6.53 6.25
C SER A 83 -8.85 -6.82 4.76
N PHE A 84 -8.49 -5.83 3.94
CA PHE A 84 -8.42 -5.94 2.49
C PHE A 84 -7.41 -7.01 2.06
N TRP A 85 -6.21 -7.03 2.65
CA TRP A 85 -5.23 -8.06 2.34
C TRP A 85 -5.64 -9.45 2.84
N LEU A 86 -6.23 -9.53 4.03
CA LEU A 86 -6.70 -10.80 4.59
C LEU A 86 -7.78 -11.46 3.73
N PHE A 87 -8.57 -10.70 2.98
CA PHE A 87 -9.49 -11.25 1.98
C PHE A 87 -8.74 -12.07 0.91
N PHE A 88 -7.63 -11.56 0.39
CA PHE A 88 -6.79 -12.28 -0.57
C PHE A 88 -6.08 -13.47 0.08
N GLU A 89 -5.65 -13.36 1.33
CA GLU A 89 -5.08 -14.50 2.07
C GLU A 89 -6.09 -15.64 2.23
N LEU A 90 -7.34 -15.34 2.57
CA LEU A 90 -8.40 -16.35 2.70
C LEU A 90 -8.59 -17.14 1.40
N ILE A 91 -8.55 -16.44 0.27
CA ILE A 91 -8.62 -17.06 -1.05
C ILE A 91 -7.34 -17.87 -1.32
N ASN A 92 -6.18 -17.33 -0.99
CA ASN A 92 -4.89 -17.98 -1.17
C ASN A 92 -4.76 -19.29 -0.37
N LEU A 93 -5.45 -19.47 0.76
CA LEU A 93 -5.52 -20.76 1.45
C LEU A 93 -6.01 -21.90 0.54
N ARG A 94 -6.92 -21.59 -0.39
CA ARG A 94 -7.43 -22.53 -1.39
C ARG A 94 -6.52 -22.63 -2.60
N LEU A 95 -6.11 -21.49 -3.14
CA LEU A 95 -5.37 -21.41 -4.41
C LEU A 95 -3.90 -21.84 -4.25
N LYS A 96 -3.30 -21.57 -3.09
CA LYS A 96 -1.86 -21.73 -2.82
C LYS A 96 -0.99 -21.00 -3.86
N ASN A 97 -1.42 -19.83 -4.30
CA ASN A 97 -0.72 -18.99 -5.27
C ASN A 97 0.61 -18.47 -4.72
N TRP A 98 0.64 -18.10 -3.44
CA TRP A 98 1.87 -17.68 -2.76
C TRP A 98 1.99 -18.30 -1.37
N HIS A 99 3.21 -18.35 -0.88
CA HIS A 99 3.53 -18.69 0.51
C HIS A 99 4.69 -17.82 0.98
N TYR A 100 4.69 -17.47 2.26
CA TYR A 100 5.72 -16.63 2.85
C TYR A 100 6.97 -17.47 3.18
N ILE A 101 8.11 -17.05 2.63
CA ILE A 101 9.44 -17.59 2.96
C ILE A 101 10.25 -16.53 3.70
N ASN A 102 11.24 -16.95 4.49
CA ASN A 102 12.11 -16.06 5.27
C ASN A 102 11.30 -15.07 6.13
N VAL A 103 10.31 -15.59 6.87
CA VAL A 103 9.55 -14.82 7.86
C VAL A 103 9.94 -15.25 9.26
N VAL A 104 9.79 -14.34 10.22
CA VAL A 104 10.12 -14.55 11.64
C VAL A 104 9.57 -15.88 12.16
N ASP A 105 10.40 -16.72 12.75
CA ASP A 105 10.00 -18.05 13.25
C ASP A 105 9.00 -17.98 14.41
N ASN A 106 9.15 -16.99 15.29
CA ASN A 106 8.23 -16.78 16.41
C ASN A 106 6.84 -16.38 15.92
N LEU A 107 5.83 -17.19 16.24
CA LEU A 107 4.45 -16.99 15.78
C LEU A 107 3.83 -15.67 16.23
N SER A 108 4.04 -15.27 17.49
CA SER A 108 3.49 -14.02 18.02
C SER A 108 4.08 -12.81 17.31
N LEU A 109 5.39 -12.78 17.10
CA LEU A 109 6.07 -11.74 16.34
C LEU A 109 5.66 -11.76 14.87
N ARG A 110 5.41 -12.93 14.30
CA ARG A 110 4.95 -13.08 12.91
C ARG A 110 3.58 -12.44 12.70
N TRP A 111 2.64 -12.61 13.62
CA TRP A 111 1.33 -11.92 13.55
C TRP A 111 1.46 -10.40 13.60
N ILE A 112 2.38 -9.88 14.42
CA ILE A 112 2.70 -8.44 14.45
C ILE A 112 3.29 -8.01 13.10
N GLY A 113 4.22 -8.78 12.56
CA GLY A 113 4.81 -8.57 11.24
C GLY A 113 3.76 -8.52 10.13
N TYR A 114 2.79 -9.45 10.15
CA TYR A 114 1.67 -9.47 9.21
C TYR A 114 0.79 -8.23 9.34
N PHE A 115 0.42 -7.83 10.56
CA PHE A 115 -0.37 -6.61 10.76
C PHE A 115 0.35 -5.38 10.20
N ILE A 116 1.65 -5.22 10.50
CA ILE A 116 2.47 -4.11 10.01
C ILE A 116 2.61 -4.14 8.49
N SER A 117 2.75 -5.32 7.90
CA SER A 117 2.95 -5.51 6.47
C SER A 117 1.66 -5.30 5.68
N PHE A 118 0.55 -5.91 6.11
CA PHE A 118 -0.74 -5.79 5.43
C PHE A 118 -1.34 -4.39 5.61
N GLY A 119 -0.93 -3.68 6.67
CA GLY A 119 -1.26 -2.28 6.91
C GLY A 119 -0.69 -1.30 5.87
N THR A 120 0.25 -1.72 4.99
CA THR A 120 0.89 -0.81 4.02
C THR A 120 0.13 -0.67 2.71
N VAL A 121 -0.76 -1.61 2.35
CA VAL A 121 -1.36 -1.70 1.02
C VAL A 121 -2.15 -0.44 0.66
N LEU A 122 -3.15 -0.07 1.46
CA LEU A 122 -3.96 1.13 1.19
C LEU A 122 -3.17 2.43 1.37
N PRO A 123 -2.37 2.62 2.44
CA PRO A 123 -1.51 3.80 2.54
C PRO A 123 -0.54 3.95 1.37
N GLY A 124 0.02 2.85 0.88
CA GLY A 124 0.86 2.83 -0.32
C GLY A 124 0.08 3.31 -1.53
N ILE A 125 -1.04 2.66 -1.86
CA ILE A 125 -1.86 3.00 -3.04
C ILE A 125 -2.34 4.46 -3.00
N PHE A 126 -2.96 4.89 -1.89
CA PHE A 126 -3.50 6.25 -1.80
C PHE A 126 -2.42 7.31 -1.69
N GLY A 127 -1.30 7.01 -1.02
CA GLY A 127 -0.12 7.87 -1.02
C GLY A 127 0.45 8.05 -2.43
N THR A 128 0.60 6.98 -3.21
CA THR A 128 1.05 7.08 -4.61
C THR A 128 0.08 7.89 -5.45
N TYR A 129 -1.23 7.63 -5.32
CA TYR A 129 -2.27 8.38 -6.02
C TYR A 129 -2.18 9.88 -5.74
N GLU A 130 -2.07 10.25 -4.47
CA GLU A 130 -1.97 11.65 -4.05
C GLU A 130 -0.66 12.29 -4.55
N PHE A 131 0.45 11.56 -4.51
CA PHE A 131 1.72 12.03 -5.07
C PHE A 131 1.62 12.33 -6.57
N LEU A 132 1.07 11.41 -7.37
CA LEU A 132 0.86 11.61 -8.81
C LEU A 132 -0.05 12.82 -9.08
N ASN A 133 -1.08 13.02 -8.25
CA ASN A 133 -1.97 14.16 -8.35
C ASN A 133 -1.26 15.48 -8.03
N CYS A 134 -0.39 15.52 -7.01
CA CYS A 134 0.46 16.67 -6.70
C CYS A 134 1.36 17.06 -7.89
N GLN A 135 1.85 16.07 -8.64
CA GLN A 135 2.67 16.28 -9.83
C GLN A 135 1.85 16.71 -11.07
N ARG A 136 0.51 16.74 -10.96
CA ARG A 136 -0.42 17.03 -12.06
C ARG A 136 -0.23 16.10 -13.27
N ILE A 137 0.24 14.87 -13.02
CA ILE A 137 0.40 13.88 -14.07
C ILE A 137 -1.01 13.56 -14.61
N PHE A 138 -1.18 13.68 -15.93
CA PHE A 138 -2.45 13.54 -16.63
C PHE A 138 -3.54 14.59 -16.32
N PHE A 139 -3.23 15.70 -15.64
CA PHE A 139 -4.23 16.72 -15.31
C PHE A 139 -4.90 17.34 -16.56
N ASN A 140 -4.16 17.43 -17.67
CA ASN A 140 -4.67 17.93 -18.94
C ASN A 140 -5.18 16.81 -19.87
N ALA A 141 -5.15 15.55 -19.44
CA ALA A 141 -5.63 14.44 -20.24
C ALA A 141 -7.16 14.50 -20.31
N LYS A 142 -7.69 14.86 -21.48
CA LYS A 142 -9.12 14.84 -21.75
C LYS A 142 -9.53 13.43 -22.15
N THR A 143 -10.30 12.76 -21.30
CA THR A 143 -10.96 11.50 -21.64
C THR A 143 -12.40 11.77 -22.04
N ARG A 144 -12.97 10.95 -22.93
CA ARG A 144 -14.41 10.99 -23.19
C ARG A 144 -15.13 10.44 -21.95
N PRO A 145 -16.21 11.07 -21.46
CA PRO A 145 -16.93 10.56 -20.31
C PRO A 145 -17.44 9.16 -20.61
N LEU A 146 -17.00 8.18 -19.82
CA LEU A 146 -17.43 6.80 -19.95
C LEU A 146 -18.87 6.70 -19.40
N THR A 147 -19.86 6.67 -20.29
CA THR A 147 -21.27 6.48 -19.92
C THR A 147 -21.61 5.00 -19.99
N ILE A 148 -21.59 4.35 -18.84
CA ILE A 148 -21.96 2.93 -18.74
C ILE A 148 -23.48 2.84 -18.56
N SER A 149 -24.16 2.24 -19.54
CA SER A 149 -25.59 1.96 -19.41
C SER A 149 -25.85 0.95 -18.27
N PRO A 150 -26.90 1.15 -17.44
CA PRO A 150 -27.24 0.22 -16.36
C PRO A 150 -27.42 -1.23 -16.79
N ARG A 151 -27.75 -1.49 -18.06
CA ARG A 151 -27.86 -2.84 -18.63
C ARG A 151 -26.56 -3.66 -18.51
N TYR A 152 -25.41 -3.01 -18.41
CA TYR A 152 -24.11 -3.67 -18.28
C TYR A 152 -23.75 -4.02 -16.83
N PHE A 153 -24.43 -3.44 -15.84
CA PHE A 153 -24.10 -3.67 -14.43
C PHE A 153 -24.29 -5.14 -14.04
N THR A 154 -25.34 -5.79 -14.51
CA THR A 154 -25.52 -7.24 -14.31
C THR A 154 -24.34 -8.02 -14.88
N GLY A 155 -23.85 -7.66 -16.07
CA GLY A 155 -22.66 -8.28 -16.66
C GLY A 155 -21.41 -8.09 -15.79
N PHE A 156 -21.16 -6.88 -15.29
CA PHE A 156 -20.02 -6.64 -14.40
C PHE A 156 -20.12 -7.38 -13.07
N TYR A 157 -21.30 -7.44 -12.46
CA TYR A 157 -21.51 -8.23 -11.25
C TYR A 157 -21.25 -9.72 -11.51
N LEU A 158 -21.77 -10.26 -12.62
CA LEU A 158 -21.52 -11.65 -12.99
C LEU A 158 -20.03 -11.92 -13.25
N ILE A 159 -19.34 -11.03 -13.95
CA ILE A 159 -17.89 -11.15 -14.19
C ILE A 159 -17.12 -11.11 -12.87
N GLY A 160 -17.47 -10.20 -11.96
CA GLY A 160 -16.84 -10.12 -10.63
C GLY A 160 -17.10 -11.37 -9.78
N ILE A 161 -18.34 -11.88 -9.77
CA ILE A 161 -18.70 -13.12 -9.07
C ILE A 161 -17.94 -14.30 -9.68
N MET A 162 -17.88 -14.42 -11.01
CA MET A 162 -17.11 -15.46 -11.69
C MET A 162 -15.61 -15.35 -11.37
N GLY A 163 -15.08 -14.14 -11.29
CA GLY A 163 -13.71 -13.86 -10.86
C GLY A 163 -13.38 -14.32 -9.44
N ILE A 164 -14.38 -14.51 -8.57
CA ILE A 164 -14.19 -15.09 -7.23
C ILE A 164 -14.51 -16.58 -7.21
N VAL A 165 -15.62 -17.00 -7.83
CA VAL A 165 -16.11 -18.38 -7.77
C VAL A 165 -15.22 -19.34 -8.57
N PHE A 166 -14.87 -19.00 -9.81
CA PHE A 166 -14.12 -19.91 -10.68
C PHE A 166 -12.72 -20.25 -10.15
N PRO A 167 -11.95 -19.31 -9.59
CA PRO A 167 -10.64 -19.63 -9.02
C PRO A 167 -10.76 -20.52 -7.78
N LEU A 168 -11.85 -20.41 -7.01
CA LEU A 168 -12.08 -21.26 -5.85
C LEU A 168 -12.50 -22.70 -6.24
N THR A 169 -13.30 -22.84 -7.30
CA THR A 169 -13.78 -24.15 -7.81
C THR A 169 -12.75 -24.86 -8.68
N PHE A 170 -12.06 -24.13 -9.56
CA PHE A 170 -11.07 -24.63 -10.53
C PHE A 170 -9.72 -23.93 -10.37
N PRO A 171 -9.06 -24.00 -9.20
CA PRO A 171 -7.85 -23.23 -8.90
C PRO A 171 -6.73 -23.49 -9.90
N LYS A 172 -6.57 -24.72 -10.41
CA LYS A 172 -5.54 -25.06 -11.39
C LYS A 172 -5.60 -24.24 -12.69
N TYR A 173 -6.79 -23.80 -13.10
CA TYR A 173 -7.01 -23.12 -14.38
C TYR A 173 -7.37 -21.64 -14.21
N CYS A 174 -8.09 -21.32 -13.14
CA CYS A 174 -8.66 -19.99 -12.94
C CYS A 174 -7.91 -19.15 -11.91
N PHE A 175 -6.81 -19.64 -11.30
CA PHE A 175 -6.02 -18.84 -10.37
C PHE A 175 -5.58 -17.43 -10.86
N PRO A 176 -5.40 -17.13 -12.17
CA PRO A 176 -5.01 -15.80 -12.62
C PRO A 176 -6.12 -14.75 -12.60
N LEU A 177 -7.37 -15.12 -12.28
CA LEU A 177 -8.49 -14.17 -12.23
C LEU A 177 -8.56 -13.39 -10.91
N ILE A 178 -7.69 -13.71 -9.95
CA ILE A 178 -7.60 -13.06 -8.62
C ILE A 178 -6.27 -12.34 -8.50
#